data_AF-B2WJF9-F1
#
_entry.id   AF-B2WJF9-F1
#
_cell.length_a   1.000
_cell.length_b   1.000
_cell.length_c   1.000
_cell.angle_alpha   90.00
_cell.angle_beta   90.00
_cell.angle_gamma   90.00
#
_symmetry.space_group_name_H-M   'P 1'
#
loop_
_entity.id
_entity.type
_entity.pdbx_description
1 polymer ?
#
loop_
_entity_poly.entity_id
_entity_poly.type
_entity_poly.pdbx_seq_one_letter_code
_entity_poly.pdbx_strand_id
1 'polypeptide(L)'
;MHAIAVTEYGPITNLKTLDLPKPSDPQGHDILVRVKACSVNPVDTKVRAGTYDDYPDYYERTPKLPQILGFDGAGVIESVGSEVINFKPCDEIYYAGSPIRQGSNAEFQLVDSRVVALKPKSLDWGQAAAMPLTWITAYEALVERMEIQKGENAGILIINGAGGVGSVASQIARRVLNLPVVVTTASREETVRFSKHVGGATHTVNHHQDIAAEVEKLKLEVPIKYIFITHTPTSGYLSPAAKICAPFGKVCSIVQDKEMPMYGTEFMAKSLTFVWALLGTKPYYGVDAESHGKILKDLTGMLDDGTIKCHCMQKLKVDEEGLRKAHEIIEGGKAVGKVALEF
;
A
#
# COMPACT_ATOMS: atom_id res chain seq x y z
N MET A 1 -14.63 -22.04 10.08
CA MET A 1 -14.59 -20.97 9.07
C MET A 1 -13.65 -21.41 7.97
N HIS A 2 -14.00 -21.13 6.72
CA HIS A 2 -13.11 -21.32 5.60
C HIS A 2 -12.06 -20.21 5.59
N ALA A 3 -10.81 -20.60 5.38
CA ALA A 3 -9.68 -19.70 5.22
C ALA A 3 -8.70 -20.24 4.18
N ILE A 4 -8.01 -19.34 3.48
CA ILE A 4 -6.86 -19.68 2.65
C ILE A 4 -5.60 -19.30 3.43
N ALA A 5 -4.81 -20.30 3.80
CA ALA A 5 -3.63 -20.14 4.63
C ALA A 5 -2.38 -20.72 3.95
N VAL A 6 -1.23 -20.23 4.39
CA VAL A 6 0.07 -20.83 4.11
C VAL A 6 0.32 -21.91 5.14
N THR A 7 0.47 -23.16 4.70
CA THR A 7 0.80 -24.30 5.59
C THR A 7 2.31 -24.53 5.72
N GLU A 8 3.06 -24.09 4.71
CA GLU A 8 4.52 -24.13 4.64
C GLU A 8 4.97 -22.96 3.77
N TYR A 9 6.02 -22.23 4.16
CA TYR A 9 6.53 -21.15 3.33
C TYR A 9 7.12 -21.67 2.01
N GLY A 10 6.94 -20.91 0.93
CA GLY A 10 7.56 -21.21 -0.36
C GLY A 10 6.62 -20.97 -1.54
N PRO A 11 6.47 -21.96 -2.45
CA PRO A 11 5.76 -21.75 -3.71
C PRO A 11 4.28 -21.43 -3.51
N ILE A 12 3.69 -20.82 -4.53
CA ILE A 12 2.29 -20.39 -4.56
C ILE A 12 1.28 -21.53 -4.29
N THR A 13 1.68 -22.77 -4.59
CA THR A 13 0.91 -24.00 -4.34
C THR A 13 0.71 -24.30 -2.84
N ASN A 14 1.45 -23.63 -1.95
CA ASN A 14 1.34 -23.78 -0.51
C ASN A 14 0.21 -22.92 0.10
N LEU A 15 -0.43 -22.05 -0.69
CA LEU A 15 -1.73 -21.49 -0.32
C LEU A 15 -2.77 -22.60 -0.42
N LYS A 16 -3.41 -22.93 0.70
CA LYS A 16 -4.40 -24.01 0.81
C LYS A 16 -5.67 -23.53 1.47
N THR A 17 -6.82 -23.95 0.95
CA THR A 17 -8.10 -23.83 1.65
C THR A 17 -8.11 -24.78 2.85
N LEU A 18 -8.44 -24.24 4.02
CA LEU A 18 -8.54 -24.96 5.28
C LEU A 18 -9.85 -24.61 6.00
N ASP A 19 -10.40 -25.60 6.70
CA ASP A 19 -11.42 -25.38 7.73
C ASP A 19 -10.73 -25.15 9.07
N LEU A 20 -10.79 -23.90 9.55
CA LEU A 20 -10.18 -23.49 10.81
C LEU A 20 -11.26 -23.08 11.83
N PRO A 21 -10.97 -23.14 13.14
CA PRO A 21 -11.85 -22.56 14.14
C PRO A 21 -12.13 -21.09 13.83
N LYS A 22 -13.39 -20.66 14.03
CA LYS A 22 -13.73 -19.24 14.00
C LYS A 22 -12.92 -18.51 15.10
N PRO A 23 -12.45 -17.27 14.89
CA PRO A 23 -11.77 -16.52 15.94
C PRO A 23 -12.63 -16.43 17.20
N SER A 24 -11.97 -16.34 18.35
CA SER A 24 -12.62 -16.09 19.64
C SER A 24 -13.38 -14.77 19.64
N ASP A 25 -14.27 -14.61 20.62
CA ASP A 25 -14.98 -13.34 20.80
C ASP A 25 -13.99 -12.18 21.01
N PRO A 26 -14.25 -11.02 20.38
CA PRO A 26 -13.36 -9.87 20.45
C PRO A 26 -13.23 -9.36 21.90
N GLN A 27 -12.02 -8.98 22.28
CA GLN A 27 -11.69 -8.42 23.60
C GLN A 27 -11.12 -7.01 23.45
N GLY A 28 -11.28 -6.17 24.48
CA GLY A 28 -10.73 -4.81 24.47
C GLY A 28 -11.19 -4.03 23.23
N HIS A 29 -10.24 -3.52 22.45
CA HIS A 29 -10.48 -2.77 21.22
C HIS A 29 -10.72 -3.62 19.96
N ASP A 30 -10.72 -4.95 20.06
CA ASP A 30 -10.94 -5.79 18.90
C ASP A 30 -12.40 -5.75 18.41
N ILE A 31 -12.56 -5.97 17.11
CA ILE A 31 -13.82 -6.24 16.45
C ILE A 31 -13.69 -7.53 15.65
N LEU A 32 -14.76 -8.32 15.62
CA LEU A 32 -14.86 -9.48 14.75
C LEU A 32 -15.53 -9.06 13.45
N VAL A 33 -14.80 -9.18 12.35
CA VAL A 33 -15.25 -8.79 11.03
C VAL A 33 -15.62 -10.03 10.23
N ARG A 34 -16.81 -10.04 9.66
CA ARG A 34 -17.17 -10.96 8.58
C ARG A 34 -16.65 -10.37 7.27
N VAL A 35 -15.57 -10.95 6.77
CA VAL A 35 -14.88 -10.44 5.58
C VAL A 35 -15.75 -10.65 4.35
N LYS A 36 -15.84 -9.60 3.52
CA LYS A 36 -16.57 -9.60 2.25
C LYS A 36 -15.62 -9.53 1.07
N ALA A 37 -14.48 -8.88 1.25
CA ALA A 37 -13.43 -8.81 0.26
C ALA A 37 -12.06 -8.62 0.90
N CYS A 38 -11.03 -9.05 0.18
CA CYS A 38 -9.62 -8.77 0.48
C CYS A 38 -8.89 -8.27 -0.78
N SER A 39 -7.61 -7.94 -0.63
CA SER A 39 -6.75 -7.60 -1.76
C SER A 39 -5.33 -8.10 -1.53
N VAL A 40 -4.65 -8.47 -2.61
CA VAL A 40 -3.27 -8.99 -2.56
C VAL A 40 -2.28 -7.84 -2.80
N ASN A 41 -1.19 -7.86 -2.06
CA ASN A 41 -0.08 -6.92 -2.12
C ASN A 41 1.26 -7.67 -2.32
N PRO A 42 2.32 -6.95 -2.73
CA PRO A 42 3.67 -7.55 -2.78
C PRO A 42 4.15 -8.15 -1.45
N VAL A 43 3.67 -7.64 -0.30
CA VAL A 43 4.00 -8.22 1.01
C VAL A 43 3.40 -9.62 1.17
N ASP A 44 2.19 -9.89 0.66
CA ASP A 44 1.58 -11.22 0.72
C ASP A 44 2.43 -12.27 0.00
N THR A 45 3.02 -11.92 -1.14
CA THR A 45 3.86 -12.83 -1.92
C THR A 45 5.19 -13.11 -1.22
N LYS A 46 5.82 -12.09 -0.62
CA LYS A 46 7.05 -12.22 0.17
C LYS A 46 6.84 -13.05 1.44
N VAL A 47 5.75 -12.80 2.18
CA VAL A 47 5.43 -13.53 3.41
C VAL A 47 5.11 -15.00 3.08
N ARG A 48 4.29 -15.25 2.05
CA ARG A 48 4.02 -16.61 1.57
C ARG A 48 5.31 -17.35 1.21
N ALA A 49 6.24 -16.67 0.55
CA ALA A 49 7.52 -17.25 0.15
C ALA A 49 8.52 -17.46 1.29
N GLY A 50 8.26 -16.91 2.50
CA GLY A 50 9.21 -16.93 3.61
C GLY A 50 10.43 -16.01 3.38
N THR A 51 10.31 -15.01 2.50
CA THR A 51 11.40 -14.10 2.12
C THR A 51 11.16 -12.66 2.57
N TYR A 52 10.09 -12.42 3.33
CA TYR A 52 9.83 -11.10 3.91
C TYR A 52 10.82 -10.79 5.05
N ASP A 53 11.65 -9.77 4.85
CA ASP A 53 12.78 -9.41 5.72
C ASP A 53 12.82 -7.93 6.11
N ASP A 54 11.71 -7.19 5.92
CA ASP A 54 11.60 -5.78 6.31
C ASP A 54 11.69 -5.58 7.85
N TYR A 55 11.51 -6.66 8.64
CA TYR A 55 11.73 -6.68 10.09
C TYR A 55 12.74 -7.78 10.45
N PRO A 56 13.67 -7.53 11.38
CA PRO A 56 14.66 -8.53 11.79
C PRO A 56 14.02 -9.76 12.46
N ASP A 57 12.93 -9.58 13.19
CA ASP A 57 12.23 -10.60 13.99
C ASP A 57 10.80 -10.88 13.48
N TYR A 58 10.53 -10.63 12.18
CA TYR A 58 9.19 -10.78 11.60
C TYR A 58 8.53 -12.14 11.92
N TYR A 59 9.23 -13.24 11.61
CA TYR A 59 8.70 -14.60 11.78
C TYR A 59 8.60 -15.07 13.23
N GLU A 60 9.22 -14.34 14.15
CA GLU A 60 9.07 -14.58 15.59
C GLU A 60 7.75 -14.01 16.11
N ARG A 61 7.29 -12.90 15.52
CA ARG A 61 6.13 -12.12 15.97
C ARG A 61 4.85 -12.33 15.16
N THR A 62 4.95 -12.91 13.97
CA THR A 62 3.80 -13.29 13.14
C THR A 62 3.08 -14.54 13.68
N PRO A 63 1.78 -14.75 13.40
CA PRO A 63 1.12 -16.02 13.70
C PRO A 63 1.87 -17.22 13.11
N LYS A 64 1.93 -18.31 13.86
CA LYS A 64 2.57 -19.55 13.42
C LYS A 64 1.75 -20.22 12.30
N LEU A 65 2.43 -21.05 11.51
CA LEU A 65 1.77 -21.84 10.47
C LEU A 65 0.74 -22.83 11.10
N PRO A 66 -0.44 -23.04 10.47
CA PRO A 66 -0.90 -22.38 9.25
C PRO A 66 -1.22 -20.90 9.46
N GLN A 67 -0.65 -20.05 8.60
CA GLN A 67 -0.79 -18.59 8.68
C GLN A 67 -1.77 -18.10 7.62
N ILE A 68 -2.81 -17.39 8.05
CA ILE A 68 -3.76 -16.69 7.18
C ILE A 68 -3.13 -15.34 6.80
N LEU A 69 -2.93 -15.12 5.49
CA LEU A 69 -2.43 -13.86 4.95
C LEU A 69 -3.57 -12.89 4.62
N GLY A 70 -3.27 -11.80 3.91
CA GLY A 70 -4.23 -10.74 3.57
C GLY A 70 -4.04 -9.54 4.48
N PHE A 71 -3.47 -8.47 3.92
CA PHE A 71 -3.19 -7.21 4.62
C PHE A 71 -4.14 -6.06 4.23
N ASP A 72 -5.21 -6.38 3.51
CA ASP A 72 -6.28 -5.48 3.08
C ASP A 72 -7.62 -6.21 3.27
N GLY A 73 -8.60 -5.56 3.88
CA GLY A 73 -9.92 -6.15 4.11
C GLY A 73 -11.06 -5.14 4.03
N ALA A 74 -12.22 -5.62 3.60
CA ALA A 74 -13.50 -4.92 3.74
C ALA A 74 -14.57 -5.93 4.16
N GLY A 75 -15.45 -5.53 5.07
CA GLY A 75 -16.43 -6.45 5.63
C GLY A 75 -17.44 -5.79 6.56
N VAL A 76 -18.21 -6.63 7.23
CA VAL A 76 -19.26 -6.21 8.16
C VAL A 76 -18.86 -6.61 9.58
N ILE A 77 -18.98 -5.69 10.53
CA ILE A 77 -18.74 -5.99 11.95
C ILE A 77 -19.81 -6.96 12.44
N GLU A 78 -19.39 -8.10 12.97
CA GLU A 78 -20.26 -9.10 13.58
C GLU A 78 -20.42 -8.89 15.08
N SER A 79 -19.32 -8.61 15.77
CA SER A 79 -19.31 -8.31 17.21
C SER A 79 -18.14 -7.39 17.56
N VAL A 80 -18.21 -6.77 18.75
CA VAL A 80 -17.23 -5.78 19.23
C VAL A 80 -16.76 -6.13 20.64
N GLY A 81 -15.51 -5.81 20.95
CA GLY A 81 -14.94 -5.93 22.29
C GLY A 81 -15.43 -4.83 23.23
N SER A 82 -15.12 -4.99 24.52
CA SER A 82 -15.63 -4.14 25.61
C SER A 82 -15.13 -2.69 25.58
N GLU A 83 -14.05 -2.38 24.88
CA GLU A 83 -13.45 -1.04 24.79
C GLU A 83 -13.73 -0.36 23.44
N VAL A 84 -14.57 -0.96 22.59
CA VAL A 84 -14.96 -0.39 21.29
C VAL A 84 -16.09 0.61 21.50
N ILE A 85 -15.86 1.88 21.12
CA ILE A 85 -16.83 2.96 21.33
C ILE A 85 -17.39 3.58 20.03
N ASN A 86 -16.65 3.48 18.92
CA ASN A 86 -16.97 4.20 17.67
C ASN A 86 -17.65 3.31 16.61
N PHE A 87 -17.80 2.01 16.90
CA PHE A 87 -18.29 1.02 15.95
C PHE A 87 -19.25 0.08 16.64
N LYS A 88 -20.19 -0.47 15.85
CA LYS A 88 -21.20 -1.42 16.31
C LYS A 88 -21.37 -2.57 15.31
N PRO A 89 -21.99 -3.70 15.73
CA PRO A 89 -22.41 -4.72 14.80
C PRO A 89 -23.22 -4.15 13.63
N CYS A 90 -23.08 -4.77 12.46
CA CYS A 90 -23.65 -4.36 11.18
C CYS A 90 -23.02 -3.13 10.51
N ASP A 91 -22.05 -2.45 11.12
CA ASP A 91 -21.28 -1.43 10.41
C ASP A 91 -20.45 -2.06 9.28
N GLU A 92 -20.49 -1.44 8.09
CA GLU A 92 -19.63 -1.78 6.97
C GLU A 92 -18.31 -1.03 7.09
N ILE A 93 -17.19 -1.75 7.07
CA ILE A 93 -15.86 -1.18 7.27
C ILE A 93 -14.85 -1.67 6.24
N TYR A 94 -13.72 -0.98 6.19
CA TYR A 94 -12.53 -1.34 5.43
C TYR A 94 -11.27 -0.92 6.19
N TYR A 95 -10.17 -1.65 5.99
CA TYR A 95 -8.98 -1.54 6.81
C TYR A 95 -7.74 -2.16 6.16
N ALA A 96 -6.56 -1.71 6.58
CA ALA A 96 -5.32 -2.44 6.40
C ALA A 96 -5.11 -3.34 7.62
N GLY A 97 -4.67 -4.58 7.38
CA GLY A 97 -4.41 -5.55 8.44
C GLY A 97 -3.16 -5.19 9.27
N SER A 98 -2.76 -6.12 10.15
CA SER A 98 -1.53 -6.01 10.92
C SER A 98 -0.51 -7.07 10.47
N PRO A 99 0.80 -6.74 10.42
CA PRO A 99 1.85 -7.72 10.12
C PRO A 99 1.98 -8.84 11.16
N ILE A 100 1.39 -8.68 12.35
CA ILE A 100 1.54 -9.59 13.49
C ILE A 100 0.22 -10.23 13.93
N ARG A 101 -0.80 -10.21 13.07
CA ARG A 101 -2.11 -10.83 13.31
C ARG A 101 -2.53 -11.69 12.11
N GLN A 102 -3.49 -12.59 12.32
CA GLN A 102 -4.09 -13.35 11.22
C GLN A 102 -4.79 -12.38 10.24
N GLY A 103 -4.62 -12.64 8.94
CA GLY A 103 -5.04 -11.76 7.87
C GLY A 103 -6.48 -11.97 7.38
N SER A 104 -6.82 -11.28 6.29
CA SER A 104 -8.16 -11.19 5.70
C SER A 104 -8.51 -12.27 4.67
N ASN A 105 -7.62 -13.22 4.37
CA ASN A 105 -7.91 -14.35 3.48
C ASN A 105 -8.76 -15.44 4.19
N ALA A 106 -9.81 -15.04 4.90
CA ALA A 106 -10.69 -15.90 5.68
C ALA A 106 -12.08 -15.28 5.81
N GLU A 107 -13.10 -16.11 6.08
CA GLU A 107 -14.48 -15.62 6.28
C GLU A 107 -14.61 -14.65 7.48
N PHE A 108 -13.74 -14.79 8.49
CA PHE A 108 -13.75 -13.96 9.69
C PHE A 108 -12.32 -13.55 10.12
N GLN A 109 -12.18 -12.33 10.60
CA GLN A 109 -10.92 -11.78 11.10
C GLN A 109 -11.15 -10.92 12.35
N LEU A 110 -10.25 -11.02 13.34
CA LEU A 110 -10.16 -10.04 14.43
C LEU A 110 -9.29 -8.86 14.01
N VAL A 111 -9.81 -7.65 14.17
CA VAL A 111 -9.15 -6.39 13.78
C VAL A 111 -9.24 -5.40 14.93
N ASP A 112 -8.21 -4.59 15.12
CA ASP A 112 -8.25 -3.49 16.10
C ASP A 112 -9.16 -2.37 15.57
N SER A 113 -10.20 -2.00 16.33
CA SER A 113 -11.16 -0.97 15.92
C SER A 113 -10.53 0.41 15.64
N ARG A 114 -9.32 0.69 16.14
CA ARG A 114 -8.63 1.97 15.95
C ARG A 114 -8.01 2.11 14.56
N VAL A 115 -7.80 1.00 13.84
CA VAL A 115 -7.17 1.00 12.50
C VAL A 115 -8.17 0.87 11.35
N VAL A 116 -9.47 0.93 11.63
CA VAL A 116 -10.55 0.78 10.63
C VAL A 116 -11.29 2.09 10.40
N ALA A 117 -11.98 2.18 9.26
CA ALA A 117 -12.97 3.23 8.99
C ALA A 117 -14.22 2.63 8.35
N LEU A 118 -15.32 3.38 8.37
CA LEU A 118 -16.53 3.01 7.65
C LEU A 118 -16.25 2.91 6.15
N LYS A 119 -16.78 1.87 5.51
CA LYS A 119 -16.61 1.66 4.08
C LYS A 119 -17.22 2.84 3.29
N PRO A 120 -16.55 3.35 2.24
CA PRO A 120 -17.15 4.32 1.32
C PRO A 120 -18.44 3.76 0.73
N LYS A 121 -19.48 4.61 0.64
CA LYS A 121 -20.77 4.24 0.05
C LYS A 121 -20.67 4.14 -1.47
N SER A 122 -19.75 4.88 -2.08
CA SER A 122 -19.54 4.90 -3.53
C SER A 122 -18.86 3.64 -4.08
N LEU A 123 -18.25 2.82 -3.21
CA LEU A 123 -17.49 1.64 -3.60
C LEU A 123 -18.23 0.36 -3.24
N ASP A 124 -18.02 -0.69 -4.02
CA ASP A 124 -18.37 -2.05 -3.62
C ASP A 124 -17.29 -2.68 -2.71
N TRP A 125 -17.43 -3.96 -2.34
CA TRP A 125 -16.56 -4.62 -1.37
C TRP A 125 -15.11 -4.74 -1.84
N GLY A 126 -14.88 -5.25 -3.04
CA GLY A 126 -13.56 -5.43 -3.63
C GLY A 126 -12.88 -4.11 -3.93
N GLN A 127 -13.63 -3.11 -4.41
CA GLN A 127 -13.11 -1.75 -4.56
C GLN A 127 -12.69 -1.17 -3.21
N ALA A 128 -13.49 -1.33 -2.16
CA ALA A 128 -13.14 -0.87 -0.83
C ALA A 128 -11.91 -1.59 -0.26
N ALA A 129 -11.83 -2.92 -0.41
CA ALA A 129 -10.68 -3.70 0.05
C ALA A 129 -9.39 -3.36 -0.71
N ALA A 130 -9.45 -2.83 -1.93
CA ALA A 130 -8.26 -2.46 -2.70
C ALA A 130 -7.56 -1.17 -2.24
N MET A 131 -8.19 -0.38 -1.36
CA MET A 131 -7.72 0.97 -1.02
C MET A 131 -6.79 1.10 0.21
N PRO A 132 -7.00 0.37 1.33
CA PRO A 132 -6.41 0.75 2.61
C PRO A 132 -4.88 0.75 2.65
N LEU A 133 -4.24 -0.38 2.35
CA LEU A 133 -2.80 -0.54 2.50
C LEU A 133 -2.05 0.45 1.61
N THR A 134 -2.46 0.56 0.35
CA THR A 134 -1.79 1.45 -0.60
C THR A 134 -1.96 2.91 -0.21
N TRP A 135 -3.15 3.30 0.24
CA TRP A 135 -3.43 4.67 0.65
C TRP A 135 -2.65 5.07 1.90
N ILE A 136 -2.71 4.26 2.96
CA ILE A 136 -1.97 4.53 4.21
C ILE A 136 -0.48 4.60 3.91
N THR A 137 0.07 3.65 3.13
CA THR A 137 1.49 3.63 2.78
C THR A 137 1.91 4.92 2.06
N ALA A 138 1.13 5.36 1.07
CA ALA A 138 1.42 6.58 0.34
C ALA A 138 1.23 7.85 1.18
N TYR A 139 0.21 7.88 2.05
CA TYR A 139 -0.05 9.00 2.95
C TYR A 139 1.08 9.16 3.95
N GLU A 140 1.49 8.08 4.63
CA GLU A 140 2.61 8.13 5.57
C GLU A 140 3.90 8.53 4.85
N ALA A 141 4.19 8.00 3.66
CA ALA A 141 5.37 8.37 2.90
C ALA A 141 5.40 9.86 2.53
N LEU A 142 4.33 10.39 1.95
CA LEU A 142 4.29 11.76 1.43
C LEU A 142 4.05 12.80 2.52
N VAL A 143 3.08 12.55 3.40
CA VAL A 143 2.60 13.52 4.39
C VAL A 143 3.39 13.42 5.69
N GLU A 144 3.66 12.22 6.20
CA GLU A 144 4.32 12.08 7.51
C GLU A 144 5.85 11.98 7.42
N ARG A 145 6.40 11.24 6.45
CA ARG A 145 7.85 11.00 6.35
C ARG A 145 8.55 12.08 5.53
N MET A 146 7.99 12.42 4.37
CA MET A 146 8.51 13.51 3.55
C MET A 146 8.00 14.88 4.00
N GLU A 147 6.94 14.95 4.80
CA GLU A 147 6.39 16.21 5.36
C GLU A 147 6.09 17.24 4.25
N ILE A 148 5.59 16.77 3.11
CA ILE A 148 5.27 17.64 1.97
C ILE A 148 4.18 18.61 2.39
N GLN A 149 4.42 19.90 2.17
CA GLN A 149 3.44 20.93 2.50
C GLN A 149 2.39 21.07 1.39
N LYS A 150 1.13 21.21 1.78
CA LYS A 150 0.03 21.44 0.83
C LYS A 150 0.24 22.76 0.09
N GLY A 151 0.16 22.71 -1.23
CA GLY A 151 0.34 23.87 -2.13
C GLY A 151 1.79 24.29 -2.30
N GLU A 152 2.77 23.47 -1.89
CA GLU A 152 4.18 23.77 -2.11
C GLU A 152 4.48 23.86 -3.61
N ASN A 153 5.24 24.88 -4.01
CA ASN A 153 5.67 25.09 -5.38
C ASN A 153 6.86 24.16 -5.75
N ALA A 154 6.61 22.86 -5.73
CA ALA A 154 7.60 21.81 -5.99
C ALA A 154 7.01 20.64 -6.77
N GLY A 155 7.89 19.87 -7.39
CA GLY A 155 7.56 18.63 -8.08
C GLY A 155 7.89 17.38 -7.25
N ILE A 156 7.18 16.29 -7.55
CA ILE A 156 7.50 14.94 -7.08
C ILE A 156 7.70 13.99 -8.26
N LEU A 157 8.70 13.11 -8.17
CA LEU A 157 8.86 11.94 -9.03
C LEU A 157 8.44 10.68 -8.28
N ILE A 158 7.49 9.93 -8.82
CA ILE A 158 7.04 8.64 -8.29
C ILE A 158 7.50 7.54 -9.24
N ILE A 159 8.40 6.69 -8.76
CA ILE A 159 8.86 5.51 -9.49
C ILE A 159 7.74 4.47 -9.50
N ASN A 160 7.38 3.97 -10.68
CA ASN A 160 6.29 3.02 -10.93
C ASN A 160 4.90 3.53 -10.53
N GLY A 161 4.45 4.60 -11.18
CA GLY A 161 3.19 5.27 -10.86
C GLY A 161 1.91 4.48 -11.20
N ALA A 162 2.01 3.40 -11.98
CA ALA A 162 0.85 2.60 -12.36
C ALA A 162 0.54 1.43 -11.40
N GLY A 163 1.40 1.15 -10.42
CA GLY A 163 1.15 0.14 -9.39
C GLY A 163 0.20 0.64 -8.30
N GLY A 164 -0.14 -0.24 -7.35
CA GLY A 164 -1.03 0.08 -6.23
C GLY A 164 -0.66 1.37 -5.50
N VAL A 165 0.50 1.38 -4.83
CA VAL A 165 0.98 2.55 -4.06
C VAL A 165 1.27 3.75 -4.97
N GLY A 166 1.95 3.55 -6.09
CA GLY A 166 2.30 4.65 -7.01
C GLY A 166 1.08 5.40 -7.54
N SER A 167 -0.01 4.68 -7.79
CA SER A 167 -1.26 5.27 -8.30
C SER A 167 -1.95 6.16 -7.27
N VAL A 168 -2.03 5.74 -6.01
CA VAL A 168 -2.63 6.55 -4.94
C VAL A 168 -1.69 7.67 -4.48
N ALA A 169 -0.38 7.45 -4.47
CA ALA A 169 0.62 8.50 -4.17
C ALA A 169 0.51 9.66 -5.17
N SER A 170 0.29 9.36 -6.45
CA SER A 170 0.05 10.38 -7.48
C SER A 170 -1.21 11.19 -7.18
N GLN A 171 -2.27 10.54 -6.69
CA GLN A 171 -3.52 11.21 -6.33
C GLN A 171 -3.35 12.08 -5.08
N ILE A 172 -2.65 11.60 -4.06
CA ILE A 172 -2.31 12.38 -2.85
C ILE A 172 -1.52 13.62 -3.25
N ALA A 173 -0.42 13.45 -4.01
CA ALA A 173 0.40 14.56 -4.47
C ALA A 173 -0.40 15.61 -5.26
N ARG A 174 -1.24 15.17 -6.20
CA ARG A 174 -1.95 16.09 -7.10
C ARG A 174 -3.20 16.72 -6.50
N ARG A 175 -3.97 15.98 -5.70
CA ARG A 175 -5.35 16.34 -5.30
C ARG A 175 -5.50 16.66 -3.81
N VAL A 176 -4.62 16.13 -2.97
CA VAL A 176 -4.63 16.40 -1.52
C VAL A 176 -3.60 17.47 -1.18
N LEU A 177 -2.36 17.26 -1.66
CA LEU A 177 -1.23 18.16 -1.44
C LEU A 177 -1.13 19.27 -2.49
N ASN A 178 -1.93 19.22 -3.55
CA ASN A 178 -1.98 20.25 -4.59
C ASN A 178 -0.61 20.61 -5.21
N LEU A 179 0.29 19.62 -5.35
CA LEU A 179 1.56 19.85 -6.03
C LEU A 179 1.32 20.16 -7.52
N PRO A 180 1.96 21.21 -8.07
CA PRO A 180 1.78 21.59 -9.47
C PRO A 180 2.36 20.56 -10.45
N VAL A 181 3.41 19.83 -10.03
CA VAL A 181 4.08 18.83 -10.87
C VAL A 181 4.14 17.47 -10.16
N VAL A 182 3.52 16.48 -10.79
CA VAL A 182 3.60 15.06 -10.42
C VAL A 182 4.10 14.29 -11.62
N VAL A 183 5.33 13.81 -11.56
CA VAL A 183 5.95 12.96 -12.58
C VAL A 183 5.87 11.52 -12.11
N THR A 184 5.43 10.61 -12.98
CA THR A 184 5.46 9.16 -12.69
C THR A 184 6.29 8.42 -13.72
N THR A 185 6.99 7.37 -13.31
CA THR A 185 7.58 6.46 -14.30
C THR A 185 6.56 5.40 -14.76
N ALA A 186 6.47 5.19 -16.07
CA ALA A 186 5.60 4.21 -16.73
C ALA A 186 6.16 3.85 -18.12
N SER A 187 6.13 2.58 -18.51
CA SER A 187 6.82 2.09 -19.72
C SER A 187 5.89 1.52 -20.80
N ARG A 188 4.61 1.32 -20.48
CA ARG A 188 3.58 0.78 -21.41
C ARG A 188 2.44 1.77 -21.59
N GLU A 189 1.81 1.77 -22.76
CA GLU A 189 0.75 2.72 -23.08
C GLU A 189 -0.41 2.67 -22.07
N GLU A 190 -0.83 1.48 -21.65
CA GLU A 190 -1.87 1.34 -20.63
C GLU A 190 -1.44 1.90 -19.27
N THR A 191 -0.17 1.72 -18.87
CA THR A 191 0.36 2.26 -17.61
C THR A 191 0.51 3.78 -17.64
N VAL A 192 0.88 4.36 -18.79
CA VAL A 192 0.93 5.81 -19.00
C VAL A 192 -0.47 6.39 -18.91
N ARG A 193 -1.45 5.82 -19.62
CA ARG A 193 -2.84 6.27 -19.57
C ARG A 193 -3.40 6.18 -18.17
N PHE A 194 -3.18 5.06 -17.47
CA PHE A 194 -3.64 4.87 -16.10
C PHE A 194 -3.03 5.88 -15.13
N SER A 195 -1.71 6.09 -15.19
CA SER A 195 -1.00 7.04 -14.31
C SER A 195 -1.54 8.47 -14.45
N LYS A 196 -1.89 8.89 -15.67
CA LYS A 196 -2.50 10.21 -15.94
C LYS A 196 -3.95 10.31 -15.48
N HIS A 197 -4.81 9.37 -15.91
CA HIS A 197 -6.27 9.50 -15.73
C HIS A 197 -6.78 9.09 -14.35
N VAL A 198 -6.23 8.01 -13.79
CA VAL A 198 -6.56 7.51 -12.45
C VAL A 198 -5.61 8.12 -11.42
N GLY A 199 -4.30 8.03 -11.67
CA GLY A 199 -3.27 8.54 -10.75
C GLY A 199 -3.20 10.07 -10.66
N GLY A 200 -3.57 10.82 -11.70
CA GLY A 200 -3.43 12.28 -11.70
C GLY A 200 -2.01 12.78 -11.97
N ALA A 201 -1.14 11.93 -12.54
CA ALA A 201 0.18 12.36 -12.97
C ALA A 201 0.08 13.46 -14.05
N THR A 202 0.86 14.52 -13.88
CA THR A 202 0.99 15.60 -14.86
C THR A 202 1.89 15.19 -16.03
N HIS A 203 2.93 14.41 -15.73
CA HIS A 203 3.92 13.96 -16.69
C HIS A 203 4.25 12.48 -16.46
N THR A 204 4.72 11.82 -17.51
CA THR A 204 5.15 10.43 -17.46
C THR A 204 6.50 10.28 -18.15
N VAL A 205 7.42 9.51 -17.56
CA VAL A 205 8.73 9.18 -18.17
C VAL A 205 8.92 7.66 -18.23
N ASN A 206 9.72 7.18 -19.17
CA ASN A 206 9.95 5.74 -19.32
C ASN A 206 11.14 5.26 -18.47
N HIS A 207 10.88 4.41 -17.47
CA HIS A 207 11.93 3.84 -16.60
C HIS A 207 12.80 2.76 -17.26
N HIS A 208 12.53 2.37 -18.50
CA HIS A 208 13.47 1.56 -19.29
C HIS A 208 14.52 2.40 -20.02
N GLN A 209 14.44 3.72 -19.91
CA GLN A 209 15.43 4.68 -20.41
C GLN A 209 16.16 5.33 -19.23
N ASP A 210 17.13 6.19 -19.50
CA ASP A 210 17.75 7.02 -18.47
C ASP A 210 16.70 7.99 -17.88
N ILE A 211 16.23 7.69 -16.66
CA ILE A 211 15.19 8.45 -15.98
C ILE A 211 15.61 9.92 -15.79
N ALA A 212 16.88 10.20 -15.50
CA ALA A 212 17.34 11.56 -15.29
C ALA A 212 17.27 12.38 -16.59
N ALA A 213 17.73 11.78 -17.70
CA ALA A 213 17.64 12.40 -19.01
C ALA A 213 16.19 12.60 -19.46
N GLU A 214 15.30 11.64 -19.20
CA GLU A 214 13.87 11.77 -19.52
C GLU A 214 13.20 12.88 -18.72
N VAL A 215 13.53 13.03 -17.43
CA VAL A 215 13.01 14.12 -16.60
C VAL A 215 13.53 15.47 -17.07
N GLU A 216 14.81 15.57 -17.45
CA GLU A 216 15.40 16.81 -17.97
C GLU A 216 14.67 17.31 -19.23
N LYS A 217 14.27 16.40 -20.13
CA LYS A 217 13.49 16.73 -21.34
C LYS A 217 12.15 17.38 -21.06
N LEU A 218 11.56 17.16 -19.87
CA LEU A 218 10.27 17.75 -19.50
C LEU A 218 10.35 19.26 -19.27
N LYS A 219 11.54 19.83 -19.04
CA LYS A 219 11.75 21.27 -18.82
C LYS A 219 10.77 21.87 -17.80
N LEU A 220 10.68 21.20 -16.64
CA LEU A 220 9.71 21.54 -15.60
C LEU A 220 9.95 22.95 -15.05
N GLU A 221 8.85 23.65 -14.76
CA GLU A 221 8.88 25.03 -14.24
C GLU A 221 9.20 25.09 -12.73
N VAL A 222 9.12 23.95 -12.03
CA VAL A 222 9.41 23.82 -10.60
C VAL A 222 10.42 22.69 -10.37
N PRO A 223 11.27 22.79 -9.33
CA PRO A 223 12.24 21.75 -9.02
C PRO A 223 11.53 20.50 -8.47
N ILE A 224 12.06 19.31 -8.80
CA ILE A 224 11.67 18.07 -8.13
C ILE A 224 12.38 18.02 -6.78
N LYS A 225 11.65 18.30 -5.69
CA LYS A 225 12.15 18.19 -4.31
C LYS A 225 11.92 16.82 -3.69
N TYR A 226 11.02 16.03 -4.27
CA TYR A 226 10.58 14.77 -3.69
C TYR A 226 10.71 13.63 -4.69
N ILE A 227 11.26 12.51 -4.23
CA ILE A 227 11.31 11.28 -5.01
C ILE A 227 10.76 10.14 -4.16
N PHE A 228 9.79 9.41 -4.71
CA PHE A 228 9.16 8.29 -4.04
C PHE A 228 9.39 6.98 -4.81
N ILE A 229 10.14 6.07 -4.19
CA ILE A 229 10.53 4.78 -4.75
C ILE A 229 9.56 3.71 -4.27
N THR A 230 8.74 3.19 -5.19
CA THR A 230 7.72 2.16 -4.87
C THR A 230 8.03 0.78 -5.45
N HIS A 231 9.22 0.61 -6.04
CA HIS A 231 9.61 -0.62 -6.71
C HIS A 231 11.05 -1.02 -6.39
N THR A 232 11.27 -2.32 -6.24
CA THR A 232 12.56 -2.92 -5.93
C THR A 232 13.38 -3.13 -7.21
N PRO A 233 14.71 -3.16 -7.16
CA PRO A 233 15.57 -2.81 -6.02
C PRO A 233 15.66 -1.28 -5.82
N THR A 234 15.67 -0.81 -4.57
CA THR A 234 15.84 0.63 -4.26
C THR A 234 17.20 1.15 -4.71
N SER A 235 18.26 0.34 -4.59
CA SER A 235 19.62 0.73 -5.00
C SER A 235 19.69 1.23 -6.44
N GLY A 236 18.93 0.60 -7.35
CA GLY A 236 18.87 0.98 -8.77
C GLY A 236 18.33 2.39 -9.03
N TYR A 237 17.61 2.98 -8.07
CA TYR A 237 17.04 4.32 -8.19
C TYR A 237 17.82 5.39 -7.42
N LEU A 238 18.82 5.04 -6.60
CA LEU A 238 19.55 6.01 -5.79
C LEU A 238 20.35 7.00 -6.65
N SER A 239 21.11 6.52 -7.65
CA SER A 239 21.87 7.43 -8.53
C SER A 239 20.95 8.35 -9.36
N PRO A 240 19.91 7.85 -10.05
CA PRO A 240 18.93 8.72 -10.70
C PRO A 240 18.26 9.69 -9.73
N ALA A 241 17.91 9.24 -8.52
CA ALA A 241 17.30 10.10 -7.51
C ALA A 241 18.24 11.24 -7.09
N ALA A 242 19.51 10.94 -6.86
CA ALA A 242 20.52 11.94 -6.54
C ALA A 242 20.67 13.01 -7.63
N LYS A 243 20.66 12.60 -8.90
CA LYS A 243 20.75 13.50 -10.06
C LYS A 243 19.54 14.40 -10.20
N ILE A 244 18.34 13.83 -10.06
CA ILE A 244 17.06 14.52 -10.32
C ILE A 244 16.65 15.43 -9.15
N CYS A 245 16.85 14.96 -7.91
CA CYS A 245 16.37 15.68 -6.73
C CYS A 245 17.11 17.01 -6.58
N ALA A 246 16.37 18.07 -6.29
CA ALA A 246 16.93 19.37 -5.97
C ALA A 246 17.67 19.34 -4.61
N PRO A 247 18.64 20.25 -4.38
CA PRO A 247 19.28 20.39 -3.08
C PRO A 247 18.28 20.49 -1.92
N PHE A 248 18.61 19.84 -0.81
CA PHE A 248 17.76 19.71 0.39
C PHE A 248 16.43 18.98 0.18
N GLY A 249 16.26 18.30 -0.97
CA GLY A 249 15.11 17.45 -1.24
C GLY A 249 15.11 16.15 -0.43
N LYS A 250 13.99 15.43 -0.50
CA LYS A 250 13.77 14.19 0.22
C LYS A 250 13.49 13.02 -0.74
N VAL A 251 14.12 11.89 -0.46
CA VAL A 251 13.90 10.62 -1.17
C VAL A 251 13.29 9.64 -0.17
N CYS A 252 12.11 9.12 -0.48
CA CYS A 252 11.43 8.12 0.33
C CYS A 252 11.38 6.78 -0.42
N SER A 253 11.59 5.67 0.30
CA SER A 253 11.35 4.32 -0.23
C SER A 253 10.47 3.48 0.69
N ILE A 254 9.67 2.61 0.08
CA ILE A 254 8.83 1.59 0.75
C ILE A 254 9.28 0.16 0.42
N VAL A 255 10.44 0.01 -0.22
CA VAL A 255 10.97 -1.29 -0.63
C VAL A 255 12.43 -1.38 -0.23
N GLN A 256 12.74 -2.27 0.70
CA GLN A 256 14.11 -2.46 1.16
C GLN A 256 15.00 -3.04 0.05
N ASP A 257 16.29 -2.85 0.23
CA ASP A 257 17.34 -3.47 -0.55
C ASP A 257 18.52 -3.84 0.36
N LYS A 258 19.33 -4.82 -0.05
CA LYS A 258 20.49 -5.28 0.72
C LYS A 258 21.60 -4.26 0.75
N GLU A 259 21.74 -3.49 -0.33
CA GLU A 259 22.77 -2.48 -0.49
C GLU A 259 22.13 -1.11 -0.76
N MET A 260 22.73 -0.07 -0.20
CA MET A 260 22.29 1.32 -0.38
C MET A 260 23.48 2.18 -0.84
N PRO A 261 23.94 2.03 -2.09
CA PRO A 261 25.14 2.69 -2.59
C PRO A 261 24.90 4.20 -2.79
N MET A 262 25.16 4.99 -1.75
CA MET A 262 25.10 6.46 -1.82
C MET A 262 26.46 7.11 -2.09
N TYR A 263 27.56 6.41 -1.82
CA TYR A 263 28.91 6.93 -2.10
C TYR A 263 29.10 7.14 -3.62
N GLY A 264 29.68 8.27 -4.01
CA GLY A 264 29.87 8.64 -5.42
C GLY A 264 28.62 9.19 -6.12
N THR A 265 27.48 9.27 -5.44
CA THR A 265 26.27 9.97 -5.93
C THR A 265 26.22 11.41 -5.42
N GLU A 266 25.28 12.23 -5.93
CA GLU A 266 25.10 13.59 -5.44
C GLU A 266 24.34 13.70 -4.09
N PHE A 267 24.00 12.60 -3.41
CA PHE A 267 23.25 12.64 -2.13
C PHE A 267 23.91 13.58 -1.10
N MET A 268 25.22 13.42 -0.88
CA MET A 268 25.97 14.26 0.05
C MET A 268 26.10 15.69 -0.47
N ALA A 269 26.47 15.86 -1.75
CA ALA A 269 26.69 17.17 -2.36
C ALA A 269 25.43 18.05 -2.35
N LYS A 270 24.24 17.44 -2.41
CA LYS A 270 22.95 18.12 -2.38
C LYS A 270 22.27 18.09 -1.01
N SER A 271 22.91 17.53 0.01
CA SER A 271 22.34 17.37 1.36
C SER A 271 20.93 16.75 1.32
N LEU A 272 20.76 15.70 0.52
CA LEU A 272 19.47 15.03 0.37
C LEU A 272 19.15 14.23 1.63
N THR A 273 17.87 14.24 2.01
CA THR A 273 17.35 13.34 3.05
C THR A 273 16.91 12.04 2.40
N PHE A 274 17.27 10.90 2.99
CA PHE A 274 16.68 9.61 2.67
C PHE A 274 15.81 9.13 3.84
N VAL A 275 14.60 8.67 3.57
CA VAL A 275 13.66 8.19 4.58
C VAL A 275 12.97 6.90 4.16
N TRP A 276 12.74 6.01 5.14
CA TRP A 276 11.92 4.81 4.96
C TRP A 276 10.48 5.10 5.37
N ALA A 277 9.53 4.53 4.63
CA ALA A 277 8.14 4.44 5.05
C ALA A 277 7.72 2.97 5.06
N LEU A 278 7.25 2.51 6.21
CA LEU A 278 6.74 1.15 6.39
C LEU A 278 5.44 1.24 7.19
N LEU A 279 4.31 1.05 6.52
CA LEU A 279 2.96 1.07 7.11
C LEU A 279 2.88 0.21 8.38
N GLY A 280 3.53 -0.96 8.37
CA GLY A 280 3.46 -1.88 9.48
C GLY A 280 4.21 -1.42 10.73
N THR A 281 5.00 -0.34 10.69
CA THR A 281 5.74 0.19 11.85
C THR A 281 4.82 0.46 13.04
N LYS A 282 3.70 1.15 12.80
CA LYS A 282 2.74 1.54 13.86
C LYS A 282 2.12 0.32 14.55
N PRO A 283 1.48 -0.64 13.83
CA PRO A 283 0.95 -1.85 14.48
C PRO A 283 2.04 -2.79 15.00
N TYR A 284 3.24 -2.81 14.40
CA TYR A 284 4.35 -3.66 14.85
C TYR A 284 4.95 -3.20 16.17
N TYR A 285 5.08 -1.89 16.40
CA TYR A 285 5.63 -1.35 17.66
C TYR A 285 4.55 -0.87 18.64
N GLY A 286 3.26 -0.97 18.28
CA GLY A 286 2.15 -0.55 19.13
C GLY A 286 2.11 0.96 19.35
N VAL A 287 2.53 1.75 18.35
CA VAL A 287 2.61 3.22 18.43
C VAL A 287 1.58 3.86 17.51
N ASP A 288 0.96 4.95 17.96
CA ASP A 288 0.03 5.76 17.17
C ASP A 288 -1.06 4.94 16.44
N ALA A 289 -1.64 3.97 17.16
CA ALA A 289 -2.56 2.97 16.62
C ALA A 289 -3.80 3.57 15.93
N GLU A 290 -4.26 4.75 16.36
CA GLU A 290 -5.46 5.40 15.80
C GLU A 290 -5.23 6.12 14.48
N SER A 291 -3.97 6.40 14.12
CA SER A 291 -3.68 7.22 12.93
C SER A 291 -4.17 6.55 11.65
N HIS A 292 -4.10 5.22 11.53
CA HIS A 292 -4.60 4.48 10.37
C HIS A 292 -6.11 4.65 10.20
N GLY A 293 -6.89 4.55 11.29
CA GLY A 293 -8.33 4.80 11.24
C GLY A 293 -8.68 6.23 10.84
N LYS A 294 -7.91 7.23 11.31
CA LYS A 294 -8.06 8.64 10.91
C LYS A 294 -7.76 8.85 9.41
N ILE A 295 -6.65 8.31 8.93
CA ILE A 295 -6.25 8.36 7.51
C ILE A 295 -7.33 7.72 6.61
N LEU A 296 -7.88 6.58 7.01
CA LEU A 296 -8.94 5.91 6.27
C LEU A 296 -10.27 6.68 6.35
N LYS A 297 -10.60 7.28 7.49
CA LYS A 297 -11.80 8.11 7.61
C LYS A 297 -11.77 9.29 6.62
N ASP A 298 -10.62 9.96 6.49
CA ASP A 298 -10.46 11.04 5.53
C ASP A 298 -10.55 10.54 4.09
N LEU A 299 -9.93 9.38 3.80
CA LEU A 299 -10.07 8.72 2.51
C LEU A 299 -11.53 8.38 2.17
N THR A 300 -12.32 7.97 3.16
CA THR A 300 -13.74 7.62 2.96
C THR A 300 -14.50 8.79 2.35
N GLY A 301 -14.35 9.99 2.93
CA GLY A 301 -14.98 11.20 2.42
C GLY A 301 -14.52 11.53 0.99
N MET A 302 -13.22 11.43 0.74
CA MET A 302 -12.64 11.72 -0.58
C MET A 302 -12.99 10.70 -1.67
N LEU A 303 -13.34 9.47 -1.31
CA LEU A 303 -13.85 8.46 -2.25
C LEU A 303 -15.34 8.67 -2.53
N ASP A 304 -16.11 9.09 -1.54
CA ASP A 304 -17.55 9.36 -1.71
C ASP A 304 -17.79 10.65 -2.52
N ASP A 305 -16.95 11.68 -2.37
CA ASP A 305 -17.06 12.94 -3.13
C ASP A 305 -16.36 12.91 -4.50
N GLY A 306 -15.64 11.84 -4.81
CA GLY A 306 -14.95 11.64 -6.09
C GLY A 306 -13.61 12.36 -6.24
N THR A 307 -13.10 13.02 -5.19
CA THR A 307 -11.74 13.60 -5.16
C THR A 307 -10.70 12.53 -5.44
N ILE A 308 -10.83 11.36 -4.82
CA ILE A 308 -9.98 10.20 -5.03
C ILE A 308 -10.74 9.16 -5.84
N LYS A 309 -10.04 8.55 -6.80
CA LYS A 309 -10.56 7.48 -7.66
C LYS A 309 -10.07 6.15 -7.13
N CYS A 310 -10.97 5.18 -7.10
CA CYS A 310 -10.61 3.80 -6.87
C CYS A 310 -9.61 3.33 -7.94
N HIS A 311 -8.64 2.51 -7.51
CA HIS A 311 -7.59 1.96 -8.36
C HIS A 311 -7.64 0.42 -8.43
N CYS A 312 -8.77 -0.17 -8.03
CA CYS A 312 -9.08 -1.58 -8.25
C CYS A 312 -9.34 -1.81 -9.74
N MET A 313 -8.56 -2.68 -10.38
CA MET A 313 -8.63 -2.95 -11.82
C MET A 313 -9.09 -4.36 -12.14
N GLN A 314 -8.98 -5.27 -11.17
CA GLN A 314 -9.35 -6.67 -11.34
C GLN A 314 -9.97 -7.17 -10.05
N LYS A 315 -10.98 -8.02 -10.21
CA LYS A 315 -11.62 -8.73 -9.11
C LYS A 315 -11.63 -10.21 -9.41
N LEU A 316 -11.19 -10.98 -8.44
CA LEU A 316 -11.22 -12.43 -8.46
C LEU A 316 -12.13 -12.93 -7.34
N LYS A 317 -12.33 -14.24 -7.26
CA LYS A 317 -13.08 -14.86 -6.17
C LYS A 317 -12.14 -15.14 -4.99
N VAL A 318 -12.63 -15.02 -3.76
CA VAL A 318 -11.89 -15.50 -2.59
C VAL A 318 -12.01 -17.02 -2.51
N ASP A 319 -11.15 -17.70 -3.26
CA ASP A 319 -10.88 -19.13 -3.15
C ASP A 319 -9.40 -19.41 -3.46
N GLU A 320 -8.98 -20.67 -3.33
CA GLU A 320 -7.60 -21.07 -3.55
C GLU A 320 -7.08 -20.70 -4.95
N GLU A 321 -7.91 -20.84 -5.98
CA GLU A 321 -7.55 -20.50 -7.35
C GLU A 321 -7.41 -18.98 -7.52
N GLY A 322 -8.38 -18.22 -7.03
CA GLY A 322 -8.36 -16.76 -7.10
C GLY A 322 -7.17 -16.15 -6.36
N LEU A 323 -6.84 -16.65 -5.16
CA LEU A 323 -5.68 -16.18 -4.39
C LEU A 323 -4.37 -16.50 -5.10
N ARG A 324 -4.22 -17.72 -5.62
CA ARG A 324 -3.05 -18.07 -6.44
C ARG A 324 -2.96 -17.16 -7.66
N LYS A 325 -4.06 -16.93 -8.36
CA LYS A 325 -4.05 -16.06 -9.54
C LYS A 325 -3.68 -14.61 -9.20
N ALA A 326 -4.17 -14.08 -8.09
CA ALA A 326 -3.81 -12.76 -7.61
C ALA A 326 -2.31 -12.66 -7.29
N HIS A 327 -1.75 -13.67 -6.60
CA HIS A 327 -0.30 -13.73 -6.33
C HIS A 327 0.53 -13.77 -7.62
N GLU A 328 0.13 -14.57 -8.63
CA GLU A 328 0.80 -14.60 -9.95
C GLU A 328 0.80 -13.23 -10.63
N ILE A 329 -0.33 -12.51 -10.59
CA ILE A 329 -0.46 -11.17 -11.19
C ILE A 329 0.52 -10.19 -10.54
N ILE A 330 0.63 -10.23 -9.21
CA ILE A 330 1.53 -9.36 -8.44
C ILE A 330 2.99 -9.73 -8.70
N GLU A 331 3.35 -11.01 -8.67
CA GLU A 331 4.71 -11.49 -8.94
C GLU A 331 5.15 -11.25 -10.38
N GLY A 332 4.22 -11.28 -11.33
CA GLY A 332 4.50 -11.02 -12.74
C GLY A 332 4.89 -9.58 -13.07
N GLY A 333 4.77 -8.63 -12.13
CA GLY A 333 5.21 -7.24 -12.29
C GLY A 333 4.45 -6.43 -13.35
N LYS A 334 3.34 -6.95 -13.86
CA LYS A 334 2.54 -6.34 -14.95
C LYS A 334 1.21 -5.77 -14.48
N ALA A 335 0.89 -5.90 -13.20
CA ALA A 335 -0.34 -5.36 -12.62
C ALA A 335 -0.46 -3.84 -12.85
N VAL A 336 -1.68 -3.39 -13.12
CA VAL A 336 -2.06 -1.98 -13.16
C VAL A 336 -3.06 -1.77 -12.04
N GLY A 337 -2.82 -0.80 -11.16
CA GLY A 337 -3.62 -0.59 -9.96
C GLY A 337 -3.56 -1.78 -9.01
N LYS A 338 -4.73 -2.27 -8.57
CA LYS A 338 -4.90 -3.33 -7.58
C LYS A 338 -5.77 -4.48 -8.06
N VAL A 339 -5.50 -5.66 -7.50
CA VAL A 339 -6.32 -6.88 -7.63
C VAL A 339 -7.03 -7.11 -6.31
N ALA A 340 -8.36 -7.10 -6.33
CA ALA A 340 -9.20 -7.44 -5.18
C ALA A 340 -9.82 -8.83 -5.36
N LEU A 341 -10.33 -9.38 -4.26
CA LEU A 341 -11.00 -10.66 -4.24
C LEU A 341 -12.27 -10.53 -3.40
N GLU A 342 -13.38 -11.10 -3.86
CA GLU A 342 -14.69 -11.06 -3.17
C GLU A 342 -15.24 -12.47 -2.88
N PHE A 343 -15.91 -12.64 -1.74
CA PHE A 343 -16.53 -13.88 -1.28
C PHE A 343 -17.86 -14.21 -1.98
#